data_AF-A0A7M5VC24-F1
#
_entry.id   AF-A0A7M5VC24-F1
#
_cell.length_a   1.000
_cell.length_b   1.000
_cell.length_c   1.000
_cell.angle_alpha   90.00
_cell.angle_beta   90.00
_cell.angle_gamma   90.00
#
_symmetry.space_group_name_H-M   'P 1'
#
loop_
_entity.id
_entity.type
_entity.pdbx_description
1 polymer ?
#
loop_
_entity_poly.entity_id
_entity_poly.type
_entity_poly.pdbx_seq_one_letter_code
_entity_poly.pdbx_strand_id
1 'polypeptide(L)'
;MHELINGSKQYVMPPTVQDLFLTDQLIGLYSVGKHWRLLVVYPKKQIIWLIDPFGESSNIMEETKRAWEASMLRSFPSNKNKAWDIIQVEHAKQSDAISCGVICIKFAECVLRHENLPSHFHSDELMNHRQKIAVKLIELGSNGDWCTKICRICDRCDSPPLSKQTGIKPKKWPWVCCDICSPVMWYHGHCVGVTKTQNMK
;
A
#
# COMPACT_ATOMS: atom_id res chain seq x y z
N MET A 1 9.66 -8.23 12.21
CA MET A 1 10.01 -7.05 11.39
C MET A 1 11.01 -6.26 12.23
N HIS A 2 12.25 -6.09 11.77
CA HIS A 2 13.30 -5.44 12.56
C HIS A 2 13.38 -3.97 12.16
N GLU A 3 13.23 -3.05 13.12
CA GLU A 3 13.60 -1.64 12.92
C GLU A 3 14.94 -1.36 13.61
N LEU A 4 15.76 -0.55 12.96
CA LEU A 4 17.02 -0.05 13.50
C LEU A 4 16.74 1.31 14.14
N ILE A 5 16.64 1.36 15.47
CA ILE A 5 16.68 2.60 16.23
C ILE A 5 17.96 2.57 17.07
N ASN A 6 18.83 3.56 16.89
CA ASN A 6 20.08 3.76 17.64
C ASN A 6 21.12 2.61 17.57
N GLY A 7 21.28 1.95 16.42
CA GLY A 7 22.38 1.00 16.20
C GLY A 7 22.29 -0.31 17.00
N SER A 8 21.30 -0.47 17.87
CA SER A 8 20.95 -1.73 18.53
C SER A 8 19.73 -2.36 17.85
N LYS A 9 19.81 -3.65 17.50
CA LYS A 9 18.64 -4.44 17.10
C LYS A 9 17.73 -4.59 18.32
N GLN A 10 16.79 -3.66 18.53
CA GLN A 10 15.72 -3.86 19.49
C GLN A 10 14.66 -4.77 18.89
N TYR A 11 14.26 -5.77 19.67
CA TYR A 11 13.14 -6.63 19.34
C TYR A 11 11.86 -5.85 19.63
N VAL A 12 11.22 -5.30 18.60
CA VAL A 12 9.87 -4.76 18.76
C VAL A 12 8.96 -5.96 18.98
N MET A 13 8.48 -6.11 20.22
CA MET A 13 7.50 -7.14 20.54
C MET A 13 6.27 -6.94 19.64
N PRO A 14 5.72 -8.00 19.05
CA PRO A 14 4.49 -7.87 18.28
C PRO A 14 3.41 -7.25 19.16
N PRO A 15 2.57 -6.34 18.62
CA PRO A 15 1.53 -5.69 19.40
C PRO A 15 0.64 -6.73 20.07
N THR A 16 0.37 -6.54 21.36
CA THR A 16 -0.48 -7.40 22.17
C THR A 16 -1.95 -7.20 21.84
N VAL A 17 -2.81 -8.09 22.36
CA VAL A 17 -4.28 -7.92 22.30
C VAL A 17 -4.68 -6.54 22.83
N GLN A 18 -4.10 -6.16 23.98
CA GLN A 18 -4.37 -4.88 24.63
C GLN A 18 -4.02 -3.72 23.69
N ASP A 19 -2.87 -3.76 23.01
CA ASP A 19 -2.43 -2.67 22.11
C ASP A 19 -3.42 -2.45 20.95
N LEU A 20 -4.03 -3.54 20.43
CA LEU A 20 -5.06 -3.44 19.42
C LEU A 20 -6.31 -2.71 19.93
N PHE A 21 -6.79 -3.05 21.13
CA PHE A 21 -7.98 -2.40 21.72
C PHE A 21 -7.69 -1.03 22.31
N LEU A 22 -6.43 -0.66 22.50
CA LEU A 22 -6.02 0.70 22.84
C LEU A 22 -5.97 1.61 21.60
N THR A 23 -5.79 1.02 20.41
CA THR A 23 -5.78 1.74 19.14
C THR A 23 -7.17 2.32 18.82
N ASP A 24 -7.21 3.60 18.43
CA ASP A 24 -8.48 4.26 18.08
C ASP A 24 -9.07 3.73 16.78
N GLN A 25 -8.22 3.59 15.75
CA GLN A 25 -8.61 3.03 14.46
C GLN A 25 -7.44 2.31 13.78
N LEU A 26 -7.77 1.25 13.06
CA LEU A 26 -6.87 0.58 12.12
C LEU A 26 -7.37 0.88 10.72
N ILE A 27 -6.47 1.25 9.83
CA ILE A 27 -6.80 1.49 8.42
C ILE A 27 -5.93 0.56 7.58
N GLY A 28 -6.57 -0.22 6.72
CA GLY A 28 -5.90 -1.12 5.80
C GLY A 28 -6.54 -1.07 4.43
N LEU A 29 -5.72 -0.90 3.40
CA LEU A 29 -6.13 -1.16 2.02
C LEU A 29 -5.80 -2.62 1.69
N TYR A 30 -6.74 -3.31 1.05
CA TYR A 30 -6.53 -4.67 0.58
C TYR A 30 -7.03 -4.82 -0.86
N SER A 31 -6.44 -5.78 -1.59
CA SER A 31 -6.78 -6.02 -2.98
C SER A 31 -7.23 -7.45 -3.22
N VAL A 32 -8.36 -7.60 -3.91
CA VAL A 32 -8.87 -8.88 -4.41
C VAL A 32 -9.21 -8.71 -5.89
N GLY A 33 -8.66 -9.55 -6.76
CA GLY A 33 -8.93 -9.48 -8.19
C GLY A 33 -8.47 -8.17 -8.86
N LYS A 34 -7.37 -7.56 -8.39
CA LYS A 34 -6.85 -6.24 -8.83
C LYS A 34 -7.75 -5.05 -8.50
N HIS A 35 -8.77 -5.25 -7.69
CA HIS A 35 -9.63 -4.18 -7.18
C HIS A 35 -9.26 -3.88 -5.73
N TRP A 36 -9.10 -2.59 -5.40
CA TRP A 36 -8.72 -2.13 -4.07
C TRP A 36 -9.96 -1.76 -3.26
N ARG A 37 -9.95 -2.12 -1.98
CA ARG A 37 -10.96 -1.76 -0.99
C ARG A 37 -10.28 -1.22 0.25
N LEU A 38 -11.03 -0.43 1.02
CA LEU A 38 -10.58 0.15 2.28
C LEU A 38 -11.32 -0.52 3.44
N LEU A 39 -10.55 -1.00 4.41
CA LEU A 39 -11.03 -1.52 5.68
C LEU A 39 -10.65 -0.52 6.78
N VAL A 40 -11.63 -0.02 7.51
CA VAL A 40 -11.42 0.79 8.72
C VAL A 40 -11.99 0.03 9.89
N VAL A 41 -11.19 -0.25 10.90
CA VAL A 41 -11.63 -0.95 12.11
C VAL A 41 -11.54 0.00 13.27
N TYR A 42 -12.58 0.05 14.09
CA TYR A 42 -12.62 0.76 15.38
C TYR A 42 -12.67 -0.28 16.51
N PRO A 43 -11.52 -0.76 17.02
CA PRO A 43 -11.48 -1.88 17.95
C PRO A 43 -12.26 -1.65 19.24
N LYS A 44 -12.21 -0.43 19.78
CA LYS A 44 -12.96 -0.03 20.99
C LYS A 44 -14.47 -0.12 20.81
N LYS A 45 -14.96 0.16 19.59
CA LYS A 45 -16.39 0.11 19.23
C LYS A 45 -16.81 -1.25 18.67
N GLN A 46 -15.84 -2.12 18.37
CA GLN A 46 -16.06 -3.39 17.68
C GLN A 46 -16.77 -3.22 16.33
N ILE A 47 -16.47 -2.12 15.63
CA ILE A 47 -17.06 -1.77 14.34
C ILE A 47 -16.01 -1.89 13.25
N ILE A 48 -16.44 -2.39 12.10
CA ILE A 48 -15.70 -2.45 10.86
C ILE A 48 -16.46 -1.62 9.82
N TRP A 49 -15.79 -0.67 9.17
CA TRP A 49 -16.26 -0.08 7.93
C TRP A 49 -15.53 -0.76 6.79
N LEU A 50 -16.31 -1.36 5.90
CA LEU A 50 -15.82 -1.76 4.59
C LEU A 50 -16.29 -0.71 3.60
N ILE A 51 -15.32 -0.14 2.87
CA ILE A 51 -15.56 0.86 1.84
C ILE A 51 -15.01 0.30 0.52
N ASP A 52 -15.91 -0.06 -0.38
CA ASP A 52 -15.63 -0.56 -1.72
C ASP A 52 -15.88 0.57 -2.73
N PRO A 53 -14.89 1.05 -3.50
CA PRO A 53 -15.12 2.08 -4.50
C PRO A 53 -16.24 1.78 -5.52
N PHE A 54 -16.60 0.52 -5.80
CA PHE A 54 -17.77 0.18 -6.63
C PHE A 54 -19.09 0.03 -5.85
N GLY A 55 -19.03 0.16 -4.53
CA GLY A 55 -20.10 -0.14 -3.59
C GLY A 55 -20.03 -1.57 -3.07
N GLU A 56 -20.52 -1.75 -1.85
CA GLU A 56 -20.50 -3.02 -1.14
C GLU A 56 -21.72 -3.86 -1.50
N SER A 57 -21.52 -5.17 -1.63
CA SER A 57 -22.60 -6.15 -1.59
C SER A 57 -22.69 -6.79 -0.22
N SER A 58 -23.88 -7.22 0.18
CA SER A 58 -24.10 -7.91 1.46
C SER A 58 -23.20 -9.14 1.63
N ASN A 59 -22.95 -9.89 0.55
CA ASN A 59 -22.06 -11.04 0.58
C ASN A 59 -20.62 -10.67 0.94
N ILE A 60 -20.07 -9.62 0.30
CA ILE A 60 -18.69 -9.18 0.58
C ILE A 60 -18.57 -8.64 2.01
N MET A 61 -19.60 -7.94 2.50
CA MET A 61 -19.65 -7.46 3.89
C MET A 61 -19.57 -8.63 4.88
N GLU A 62 -20.43 -9.62 4.72
CA GLU A 62 -20.47 -10.80 5.58
C GLU A 62 -19.19 -11.63 5.52
N GLU A 63 -18.63 -11.83 4.32
CA GLU A 63 -17.35 -12.51 4.14
C GLU A 63 -16.21 -11.78 4.84
N THR A 64 -16.16 -10.45 4.72
CA THR A 64 -15.15 -9.61 5.36
C THR A 64 -15.27 -9.67 6.88
N LYS A 65 -16.48 -9.59 7.42
CA LYS A 65 -16.74 -9.73 8.86
C LYS A 65 -16.27 -11.10 9.38
N ARG A 66 -16.65 -12.19 8.73
CA ARG A 66 -16.22 -13.55 9.13
C ARG A 66 -14.71 -13.70 9.06
N ALA A 67 -14.07 -13.18 8.02
CA ALA A 67 -12.62 -13.21 7.88
C ALA A 67 -11.92 -12.44 9.01
N TRP A 68 -12.44 -11.26 9.38
CA TRP A 68 -11.95 -10.47 10.50
C TRP A 68 -12.11 -11.22 11.83
N GLU A 69 -13.31 -11.71 12.15
CA GLU A 69 -13.60 -12.44 13.39
C GLU A 69 -12.73 -13.69 13.52
N ALA A 70 -12.57 -14.46 12.44
CA ALA A 70 -11.70 -15.62 12.42
C ALA A 70 -10.23 -15.23 12.64
N SER A 71 -9.77 -14.12 12.06
CA SER A 71 -8.41 -13.62 12.31
C SER A 71 -8.22 -13.19 13.76
N MET A 72 -9.19 -12.46 14.32
CA MET A 72 -9.19 -12.03 15.71
C MET A 72 -9.17 -13.21 16.68
N LEU A 73 -9.95 -14.25 16.43
CA LEU A 73 -9.96 -15.45 17.26
C LEU A 73 -8.63 -16.22 17.21
N ARG A 74 -8.01 -16.33 16.03
CA ARG A 74 -6.71 -16.99 15.87
C ARG A 74 -5.57 -16.23 16.55
N SER A 75 -5.52 -14.92 16.34
CA SER A 75 -4.47 -14.07 16.91
C SER A 75 -4.69 -13.82 18.39
N PHE A 76 -5.94 -13.79 18.85
CA PHE A 76 -6.33 -13.38 20.19
C PHE A 76 -7.48 -14.24 20.74
N PRO A 77 -7.22 -15.50 21.16
CA PRO A 77 -8.25 -16.45 21.59
C PRO A 77 -9.12 -15.97 22.76
N SER A 78 -8.60 -15.06 23.59
CA SER A 78 -9.34 -14.42 24.70
C SER A 78 -10.52 -13.55 24.25
N ASN A 79 -10.62 -13.19 22.97
CA ASN A 79 -11.72 -12.38 22.41
C ASN A 79 -12.89 -13.20 21.87
N LYS A 80 -13.01 -14.49 22.19
CA LYS A 80 -14.06 -15.39 21.68
C LYS A 80 -15.50 -14.86 21.83
N ASN A 81 -15.74 -13.96 22.79
CA ASN A 81 -17.07 -13.40 23.08
C ASN A 81 -17.33 -12.00 22.49
N LYS A 82 -16.39 -11.43 21.71
CA LYS A 82 -16.57 -10.12 21.10
C LYS A 82 -17.30 -10.24 19.77
N ALA A 83 -18.55 -9.80 19.74
CA ALA A 83 -19.30 -9.63 18.50
C ALA A 83 -18.82 -8.37 17.76
N TRP A 84 -18.55 -8.48 16.46
CA TRP A 84 -18.18 -7.35 15.62
C TRP A 84 -19.34 -6.96 14.71
N ASP A 85 -19.52 -5.66 14.51
CA ASP A 85 -20.46 -5.15 13.51
C ASP A 85 -19.70 -4.70 12.27
N ILE A 86 -20.30 -4.94 11.10
CA ILE A 86 -19.81 -4.39 9.84
C ILE A 86 -20.84 -3.40 9.30
N ILE A 87 -20.40 -2.18 9.06
CA ILE A 87 -21.25 -1.05 8.71
C ILE A 87 -20.93 -0.62 7.29
N GLN A 88 -21.98 -0.49 6.49
CA GLN A 88 -21.90 0.18 5.20
C GLN A 88 -21.91 1.69 5.41
N VAL A 89 -20.97 2.38 4.79
CA VAL A 89 -20.86 3.85 4.86
C VAL A 89 -21.26 4.42 3.52
N GLU A 90 -22.00 5.53 3.51
CA GLU A 90 -22.34 6.21 2.26
C GLU A 90 -21.11 6.93 1.69
N HIS A 91 -20.84 6.71 0.40
CA HIS A 91 -19.72 7.33 -0.31
C HIS A 91 -19.93 7.35 -1.83
N ALA A 92 -19.13 8.15 -2.52
CA ALA A 92 -19.04 8.23 -3.97
C ALA A 92 -18.61 6.89 -4.56
N LYS A 93 -19.27 6.46 -5.63
CA LYS A 93 -18.89 5.26 -6.38
C LYS A 93 -18.00 5.64 -7.56
N GLN A 94 -16.99 4.83 -7.82
CA GLN A 94 -16.15 4.94 -8.99
C GLN A 94 -16.92 4.50 -10.24
N SER A 95 -16.68 5.17 -11.34
CA SER A 95 -17.27 4.87 -12.66
C SER A 95 -16.29 4.24 -13.64
N ASP A 96 -15.01 4.13 -13.27
CA ASP A 96 -13.95 3.59 -14.11
C ASP A 96 -13.27 2.37 -13.47
N ALA A 97 -12.48 1.64 -14.27
CA ALA A 97 -11.83 0.39 -13.86
C ALA A 97 -10.47 0.57 -13.16
N ILE A 98 -9.95 1.79 -13.07
CA ILE A 98 -8.54 2.06 -12.71
C ILE A 98 -8.37 3.00 -11.51
N SER A 99 -9.46 3.56 -10.97
CA SER A 99 -9.44 4.57 -9.90
C SER A 99 -9.53 4.03 -8.49
N CYS A 100 -9.82 2.73 -8.31
CA CYS A 100 -10.07 2.14 -6.99
C CYS A 100 -8.96 2.43 -5.97
N GLY A 101 -7.68 2.31 -6.36
CA GLY A 101 -6.55 2.58 -5.46
C GLY A 101 -6.48 4.04 -5.01
N VAL A 102 -6.68 4.98 -5.94
CA VAL A 102 -6.65 6.43 -5.67
C VAL A 102 -7.83 6.83 -4.79
N ILE A 103 -9.00 6.29 -5.09
CA ILE A 103 -10.24 6.53 -4.34
C ILE A 103 -10.11 5.97 -2.91
N CYS A 104 -9.57 4.76 -2.73
CA CYS A 104 -9.30 4.20 -1.40
C CYS A 104 -8.34 5.08 -0.59
N ILE A 105 -7.29 5.62 -1.22
CA ILE A 105 -6.37 6.55 -0.54
C ILE A 105 -7.11 7.83 -0.13
N LYS A 106 -7.95 8.39 -1.00
CA LYS A 106 -8.76 9.57 -0.68
C LYS A 106 -9.74 9.31 0.47
N PHE A 107 -10.40 8.15 0.48
CA PHE A 107 -11.27 7.77 1.59
C PHE A 107 -10.49 7.60 2.90
N ALA A 108 -9.33 6.94 2.85
CA ALA A 108 -8.46 6.79 4.02
C ALA A 108 -8.04 8.15 4.59
N GLU A 109 -7.69 9.09 3.71
CA GLU A 109 -7.40 10.47 4.07
C GLU A 109 -8.57 11.17 4.77
N CYS A 110 -9.79 11.07 4.24
CA CYS A 110 -10.98 11.66 4.87
C CYS A 110 -11.25 11.04 6.25
N VAL A 111 -11.14 9.71 6.37
CA VAL A 111 -11.30 9.00 7.65
C VAL A 111 -10.25 9.47 8.67
N LEU A 112 -8.99 9.59 8.27
CA LEU A 112 -7.90 10.08 9.11
C LEU A 112 -8.09 11.54 9.57
N ARG A 113 -8.76 12.36 8.76
CA ARG A 113 -9.09 13.76 9.07
C ARG A 113 -10.45 13.93 9.77
N HIS A 114 -11.16 12.84 10.02
CA HIS A 114 -12.54 12.85 10.55
C HIS A 114 -13.52 13.67 9.67
N GLU A 115 -13.31 13.63 8.35
CA GLU A 115 -14.17 14.26 7.35
C GLU A 115 -15.18 13.25 6.80
N ASN A 116 -16.29 13.75 6.27
CA ASN A 116 -17.24 12.92 5.52
C ASN A 116 -16.58 12.39 4.25
N LEU A 117 -16.94 11.17 3.86
CA LEU A 117 -16.53 10.63 2.57
C LEU A 117 -17.18 11.46 1.45
N PRO A 118 -16.47 11.72 0.34
CA PRO A 118 -17.05 12.39 -0.82
C PRO A 118 -18.31 11.67 -1.30
N SER A 119 -19.33 12.41 -1.73
CA SER A 119 -20.55 11.84 -2.32
C SER A 119 -20.47 11.69 -3.85
N HIS A 120 -19.52 12.37 -4.47
CA HIS A 120 -19.21 12.31 -5.90
C HIS A 120 -17.71 12.47 -6.14
N PHE A 121 -17.25 12.07 -7.32
CA PHE A 121 -15.89 12.34 -7.81
C PHE A 121 -15.95 12.99 -9.18
N HIS A 122 -15.24 14.10 -9.36
CA HIS A 122 -14.98 14.65 -10.69
C HIS A 122 -13.72 14.05 -11.30
N SER A 123 -13.71 13.82 -12.62
CA SER A 123 -12.57 13.23 -13.34
C SER A 123 -11.27 14.00 -13.11
N ASP A 124 -11.36 15.33 -13.13
CA ASP A 124 -10.21 16.22 -12.99
C ASP A 124 -9.64 16.18 -11.56
N GLU A 125 -10.51 16.01 -10.56
CA GLU A 125 -10.10 15.82 -9.18
C GLU A 125 -9.36 14.50 -8.99
N LEU A 126 -9.85 13.40 -9.59
CA LEU A 126 -9.18 12.10 -9.53
C LEU A 126 -7.82 12.15 -10.22
N MET A 127 -7.70 12.84 -11.36
CA MET A 127 -6.42 13.04 -12.03
C MET A 127 -5.44 13.85 -11.17
N ASN A 128 -5.92 14.91 -10.53
CA ASN A 128 -5.11 15.71 -9.60
C ASN A 128 -4.65 14.87 -8.39
N HIS A 129 -5.54 14.06 -7.80
CA HIS A 129 -5.19 13.15 -6.72
C HIS A 129 -4.15 12.10 -7.16
N ARG A 130 -4.30 11.51 -8.35
CA ARG A 130 -3.30 10.61 -8.94
C ARG A 130 -1.93 11.26 -9.02
N GLN A 131 -1.87 12.48 -9.55
CA GLN A 131 -0.63 13.22 -9.70
C GLN A 131 0.00 13.52 -8.33
N LYS A 132 -0.78 13.97 -7.35
CA LYS A 132 -0.31 14.22 -5.98
C LYS A 132 0.26 12.95 -5.33
N ILE A 133 -0.43 11.82 -5.44
CA ILE A 133 0.04 10.53 -4.93
C ILE A 133 1.35 10.14 -5.63
N ALA A 134 1.41 10.25 -6.95
CA ALA A 134 2.61 9.90 -7.72
C ALA A 134 3.81 10.76 -7.32
N VAL A 135 3.64 12.08 -7.18
CA VAL A 135 4.68 13.00 -6.70
C VAL A 135 5.13 12.60 -5.30
N LYS A 136 4.21 12.34 -4.37
CA LYS A 136 4.55 11.95 -3.00
C LYS A 136 5.31 10.63 -2.95
N LEU A 137 4.92 9.64 -3.75
CA LEU A 137 5.62 8.36 -3.86
C LEU A 137 7.02 8.54 -4.44
N ILE A 138 7.19 9.41 -5.43
CA ILE A 138 8.50 9.75 -6.00
C ILE A 138 9.36 10.41 -4.92
N GLU A 139 8.87 11.43 -4.21
CA GLU A 139 9.60 12.09 -3.13
C GLU A 139 10.03 11.12 -2.01
N LEU A 140 9.10 10.29 -1.53
CA LEU A 140 9.38 9.30 -0.48
C LEU A 140 10.36 8.23 -0.96
N GLY A 141 10.27 7.86 -2.24
CA GLY A 141 11.21 6.95 -2.88
C GLY A 141 12.56 7.59 -3.19
N SER A 142 12.61 8.90 -3.41
CA SER A 142 13.85 9.68 -3.55
C SER A 142 14.65 9.64 -2.25
N ASN A 143 13.92 9.71 -1.14
CA ASN A 143 14.47 9.74 0.21
C ASN A 143 14.61 8.33 0.82
N GLY A 144 14.23 7.27 0.10
CA GLY A 144 14.20 5.89 0.58
C GLY A 144 14.88 4.91 -0.36
N ASP A 145 15.56 3.91 0.18
CA ASP A 145 16.39 2.93 -0.56
C ASP A 145 15.60 1.89 -1.38
N TRP A 146 14.31 2.11 -1.65
CA TRP A 146 13.44 1.16 -2.36
C TRP A 146 13.23 1.53 -3.84
N CYS A 147 13.19 2.82 -4.20
CA CYS A 147 13.15 3.26 -5.61
C CYS A 147 14.47 3.04 -6.35
N THR A 148 15.56 2.84 -5.62
CA THR A 148 16.89 2.54 -6.17
C THR A 148 17.06 1.08 -6.57
N LYS A 149 16.17 0.18 -6.12
CA LYS A 149 16.31 -1.28 -6.27
C LYS A 149 15.32 -1.92 -7.23
N ILE A 150 14.42 -1.12 -7.82
CA ILE A 150 13.39 -1.61 -8.74
C ILE A 150 13.47 -0.85 -10.07
N CYS A 151 13.22 -1.55 -11.16
CA CYS A 151 13.07 -0.92 -12.46
C CYS A 151 11.72 -0.19 -12.52
N ARG A 152 11.71 1.11 -12.80
CA ARG A 152 10.49 1.94 -12.82
C ARG A 152 9.51 1.64 -13.96
N ILE A 153 9.87 0.78 -14.91
CA ILE A 153 8.98 0.37 -16.02
C ILE A 153 8.35 -1.00 -15.76
N CYS A 154 9.08 -1.93 -15.16
CA CYS A 154 8.62 -3.32 -15.02
C CYS A 154 8.50 -3.79 -13.56
N ASP A 155 8.76 -2.91 -12.60
CA ASP A 155 8.68 -3.14 -11.15
C ASP A 155 9.43 -4.37 -10.63
N ARG A 156 10.43 -4.85 -11.39
CA ARG A 156 11.26 -6.00 -10.99
C ARG A 156 12.50 -5.53 -10.24
N CYS A 157 12.73 -6.20 -9.10
CA CYS A 157 13.94 -6.14 -8.28
C CYS A 157 14.92 -7.21 -8.80
N ASP A 158 15.50 -7.01 -9.98
CA ASP A 158 16.65 -7.81 -10.41
C ASP A 158 17.91 -7.11 -9.89
N SER A 159 18.09 -7.09 -8.55
CA SER A 159 19.07 -6.30 -7.78
C SER A 159 20.12 -5.57 -8.63
N PRO A 160 20.20 -4.23 -8.62
CA PRO A 160 21.40 -3.56 -9.10
C PRO A 160 22.60 -4.13 -8.32
N PRO A 161 23.76 -4.39 -8.97
CA PRO A 161 24.87 -5.07 -8.31
C PRO A 161 25.50 -4.14 -7.27
N LEU A 162 24.96 -4.11 -6.06
CA LEU A 162 25.65 -3.55 -4.91
C LEU A 162 26.44 -4.67 -4.24
N SER A 163 27.74 -4.62 -4.53
CA SER A 163 28.87 -5.21 -3.80
C SER A 163 29.17 -6.70 -4.02
N LYS A 164 30.48 -6.92 -4.20
CA LYS A 164 31.27 -8.11 -4.57
C LYS A 164 31.15 -9.35 -3.64
N GLN A 165 30.04 -9.59 -2.95
CA GLN A 165 30.01 -10.60 -1.86
C GLN A 165 29.26 -11.91 -2.16
N THR A 166 28.58 -12.05 -3.28
CA THR A 166 28.01 -13.34 -3.66
C THR A 166 28.40 -13.66 -5.09
N GLY A 167 29.06 -14.80 -5.32
CA GLY A 167 29.54 -15.26 -6.62
C GLY A 167 28.44 -15.59 -7.64
N ILE A 168 27.29 -14.95 -7.54
CA ILE A 168 26.12 -15.12 -8.41
C ILE A 168 26.24 -14.10 -9.54
N LYS A 169 26.51 -14.58 -10.77
CA LYS A 169 26.58 -13.73 -11.95
C LYS A 169 25.20 -13.11 -12.24
N PRO A 170 25.04 -11.77 -12.23
CA PRO A 170 23.75 -11.13 -12.50
C PRO A 170 23.29 -11.39 -13.95
N LYS A 171 21.98 -11.54 -14.15
CA LYS A 171 21.38 -11.75 -15.47
C LYS A 171 21.52 -10.49 -16.35
N LYS A 172 22.52 -10.52 -17.22
CA LYS A 172 22.65 -9.98 -18.60
C LYS A 172 22.24 -8.53 -18.96
N TRP A 173 21.51 -7.72 -18.21
CA TRP A 173 21.09 -6.38 -18.68
C TRP A 173 21.66 -5.25 -17.82
N PRO A 174 22.22 -4.19 -18.44
CA PRO A 174 22.70 -3.03 -17.69
C PRO A 174 21.52 -2.31 -17.05
N TRP A 175 21.73 -1.82 -15.82
CA TRP A 175 20.84 -0.84 -15.20
C TRP A 175 21.29 0.55 -15.66
N VAL A 176 20.34 1.41 -16.00
CA VAL A 176 20.60 2.78 -16.43
C VAL A 176 19.83 3.76 -15.56
N CYS A 177 20.43 4.91 -15.29
CA CYS A 177 19.81 6.05 -14.64
C CYS A 177 20.18 7.33 -15.38
N CYS A 178 19.43 8.40 -15.13
CA CYS A 178 19.81 9.73 -15.59
C CYS A 178 20.69 10.40 -14.54
N ASP A 179 21.89 10.82 -14.91
CA ASP A 179 22.83 11.48 -13.99
C ASP A 179 22.43 12.94 -13.67
N ILE A 180 21.43 13.48 -14.40
CA ILE A 180 20.93 14.85 -14.26
C ILE A 180 19.65 14.91 -13.42
N CYS A 181 18.82 13.87 -13.49
CA CYS A 181 17.54 13.87 -12.79
C CYS A 181 17.74 13.53 -11.30
N SER A 182 17.22 14.39 -10.43
CA SER A 182 17.06 14.09 -9.00
C SER A 182 15.56 13.99 -8.69
N PRO A 183 15.08 12.86 -8.12
CA PRO A 183 15.86 11.69 -7.71
C PRO A 183 16.42 10.85 -8.85
N VAL A 184 17.50 10.13 -8.53
CA VAL A 184 18.05 9.09 -9.40
C VAL A 184 17.03 7.97 -9.54
N MET A 185 16.51 7.80 -10.75
CA MET A 185 15.59 6.72 -11.10
C MET A 185 16.30 5.66 -11.92
N TRP A 186 16.11 4.39 -11.53
CA TRP A 186 16.76 3.24 -12.13
C TRP A 186 15.83 2.46 -13.06
N TYR A 187 16.37 2.05 -14.20
CA TYR A 187 15.66 1.30 -15.24
C TYR A 187 16.51 0.13 -15.70
N HIS A 188 15.88 -0.99 -16.06
CA HIS A 188 16.55 -1.99 -16.89
C HIS A 188 16.80 -1.40 -18.27
N GLY A 189 18.01 -1.53 -18.79
CA GLY A 189 18.37 -1.03 -20.12
C GLY A 189 17.39 -1.51 -21.20
N HIS A 190 17.02 -2.79 -21.18
CA HIS A 190 16.02 -3.31 -22.12
C HIS A 190 14.63 -2.68 -21.98
N CYS A 191 14.20 -2.31 -20.76
CA CYS A 191 12.91 -1.64 -20.54
C CYS A 191 12.85 -0.23 -21.15
N VAL A 192 14.01 0.42 -21.36
CA VAL A 192 14.12 1.72 -22.03
C VAL A 192 14.76 1.63 -23.42
N GLY A 193 14.82 0.42 -24.00
CA GLY A 193 15.34 0.22 -25.36
C GLY A 193 16.86 0.25 -25.51
N VAL A 194 17.63 0.31 -24.43
CA VAL A 194 19.10 0.19 -24.45
C VAL A 194 19.49 -1.26 -24.70
N THR A 195 20.09 -1.51 -25.86
CA THR A 195 20.69 -2.81 -26.21
C THR A 195 22.14 -2.87 -25.73
N LYS A 196 22.67 -4.08 -25.54
CA LYS A 196 24.01 -4.35 -24.95
C LYS A 196 25.21 -3.69 -25.66
N THR A 197 24.99 -3.02 -26.78
CA THR A 197 26.03 -2.60 -27.73
C THR A 197 26.20 -1.09 -27.85
N GLN A 198 25.56 -0.28 -27.01
CA GLN A 198 25.95 1.12 -26.89
C GLN A 198 27.06 1.23 -25.84
N ASN A 199 28.29 1.07 -26.30
CA ASN A 199 29.49 1.38 -25.53
C ASN A 199 29.36 2.78 -24.95
N MET A 200 29.29 2.88 -23.62
CA MET A 200 29.47 4.15 -22.92
C MET A 200 30.92 4.58 -23.15
N LYS A 201 31.10 5.60 -24.01
CA LYS A 201 32.27 6.47 -23.99
C LYS A 201 31.96 7.66 -23.09
#